data_AF-A0A3B6A1E0-F1
#
_entry.id   AF-A0A3B6A1E0-F1
#
_cell.length_a   1.000
_cell.length_b   1.000
_cell.length_c   1.000
_cell.angle_alpha   90.00
_cell.angle_beta   90.00
_cell.angle_gamma   90.00
#
_symmetry.space_group_name_H-M   'P 1'
#
loop_
_entity.id
_entity.type
_entity.pdbx_description
1 polymer ?
#
loop_
_entity_poly.entity_id
_entity_poly.type
_entity_poly.pdbx_seq_one_letter_code
_entity_poly.pdbx_strand_id
1 'polypeptide(L)'
;MVLLETPSGFGMFLVKDFVFKEEKNNIWVLFSDPEYAIQALVALGFRKVDDRSIARNRNKGPGKDLMSLIKKFCKKGEELIVQDKELKASVEKRLKITCICDGYTVGELMWGIKNVLHKFIYEERCNTTPEYCLPVSEGLQEALQYYLVNIPPTKLDRAFVSNFGFLRYLDLNVEAFPKELSRSFDEYVGIGETVKDSLDYVKVLASVLVPELVEKYGFSKTFSPELVSKLHQAKIHQAERGDDLTMDDIKKIMGVLDYLLNVPERRNKILMDVKLMEATFFRSHLSELRKAEETVDFDNMEFRRALLQTPSGFAIFNVREDVFTSPREIVFALGFIRVDNSIVRDSVIGPGGKLRQLILRFCKANEELVVQDAELKAVIESKLGVKCWTGDEAVDELFWGIKHFLSDFIPEEKDKLTDEYFSPLSKQLLRDLETYKINISPSKIWNGFIRWKWLALLK
;
A
#
# COMPACT_ATOMS: atom_id res chain seq x y z
N MET A 1 5.60 -28.75 4.49
CA MET A 1 5.51 -29.04 3.03
C MET A 1 4.15 -28.62 2.50
N VAL A 2 4.00 -28.32 1.21
CA VAL A 2 2.71 -27.97 0.58
C VAL A 2 2.42 -28.86 -0.62
N LEU A 3 1.21 -29.41 -0.69
CA LEU A 3 0.67 -30.08 -1.86
C LEU A 3 -0.48 -29.26 -2.45
N LEU A 4 -0.30 -28.79 -3.68
CA LEU A 4 -1.26 -27.95 -4.40
C LEU A 4 -1.82 -28.68 -5.62
N GLU A 5 -3.15 -28.67 -5.77
CA GLU A 5 -3.79 -29.04 -7.02
C GLU A 5 -3.67 -27.90 -8.03
N THR A 6 -3.21 -28.25 -9.23
CA THR A 6 -2.95 -27.36 -10.37
C THR A 6 -3.93 -27.69 -11.51
N PRO A 7 -4.05 -26.84 -12.54
CA PRO A 7 -4.84 -27.15 -13.74
C PRO A 7 -4.50 -28.51 -14.36
N SER A 8 -3.23 -28.89 -14.41
CA SER A 8 -2.79 -30.13 -15.08
C SER A 8 -2.49 -31.31 -14.14
N GLY A 9 -2.56 -31.12 -12.81
CA GLY A 9 -2.21 -32.19 -11.85
C GLY A 9 -1.90 -31.69 -10.44
N PHE A 10 -0.84 -32.17 -9.82
CA PHE A 10 -0.43 -31.81 -8.46
C PHE A 10 1.04 -31.42 -8.37
N GLY A 11 1.32 -30.29 -7.70
CA GLY A 11 2.66 -29.81 -7.36
C GLY A 11 2.98 -29.98 -5.88
N MET A 12 4.20 -30.39 -5.58
CA MET A 12 4.75 -30.44 -4.23
C MET A 12 5.78 -29.32 -4.05
N PHE A 13 5.64 -28.55 -2.98
CA PHE A 13 6.47 -27.40 -2.68
C PHE A 13 7.01 -27.44 -1.25
N LEU A 14 8.25 -26.97 -1.09
CA LEU A 14 8.83 -26.60 0.19
C LEU A 14 8.67 -25.10 0.38
N VAL A 15 8.08 -24.72 1.51
CA VAL A 15 7.95 -23.32 1.95
C VAL A 15 8.95 -23.12 3.07
N LYS A 16 9.75 -22.06 3.00
CA LYS A 16 10.75 -21.77 4.03
C LYS A 16 10.08 -21.23 5.30
N ASP A 17 10.68 -21.53 6.45
CA ASP A 17 10.08 -21.25 7.76
C ASP A 17 9.79 -19.78 8.05
N PHE A 18 10.57 -18.85 7.46
CA PHE A 18 10.37 -17.42 7.69
C PHE A 18 9.00 -16.93 7.21
N VAL A 19 8.41 -17.59 6.20
CA VAL A 19 7.07 -17.27 5.68
C VAL A 19 6.01 -17.39 6.78
N PHE A 20 6.20 -18.32 7.72
CA PHE A 20 5.27 -18.53 8.85
C PHE A 20 5.53 -17.58 10.03
N LYS A 21 6.62 -16.82 10.00
CA LYS A 21 6.96 -15.77 10.97
C LYS A 21 6.46 -14.40 10.54
N GLU A 22 6.11 -14.24 9.27
CA GLU A 22 5.50 -13.01 8.75
C GLU A 22 4.15 -12.74 9.40
N GLU A 23 3.79 -11.46 9.47
CA GLU A 23 2.43 -11.06 9.78
C GLU A 23 1.47 -11.68 8.76
N LYS A 24 0.41 -12.32 9.25
CA LYS A 24 -0.47 -13.17 8.43
C LYS A 24 -0.99 -12.44 7.18
N ASN A 25 -1.37 -11.17 7.32
CA ASN A 25 -1.91 -10.33 6.24
C ASN A 25 -0.87 -9.82 5.23
N ASN A 26 0.41 -10.14 5.41
CA ASN A 26 1.49 -9.75 4.50
C ASN A 26 2.09 -10.95 3.75
N ILE A 27 1.64 -12.18 3.99
CA ILE A 27 2.17 -13.38 3.31
C ILE A 27 2.02 -13.28 1.79
N TRP A 28 0.89 -12.80 1.29
CA TRP A 28 0.65 -12.63 -0.15
C TRP A 28 1.71 -11.74 -0.84
N VAL A 29 2.32 -10.80 -0.12
CA VAL A 29 3.35 -9.90 -0.65
C VAL A 29 4.55 -10.71 -1.16
N LEU A 30 4.95 -11.75 -0.44
CA LEU A 30 6.06 -12.64 -0.83
C LEU A 30 5.79 -13.42 -2.12
N PHE A 31 4.52 -13.57 -2.49
CA PHE A 31 4.07 -14.28 -3.68
C PHE A 31 3.43 -13.33 -4.70
N SER A 32 3.54 -12.02 -4.52
CA SER A 32 3.03 -11.04 -5.48
C SER A 32 3.83 -11.02 -6.77
N ASP A 33 5.11 -11.42 -6.69
CA ASP A 33 6.05 -11.43 -7.79
C ASP A 33 6.94 -12.70 -7.70
N PRO A 34 7.22 -13.39 -8.83
CA PRO A 34 8.00 -14.62 -8.83
C PRO A 34 9.43 -14.47 -8.27
N GLU A 35 10.05 -13.32 -8.44
CA GLU A 35 11.42 -13.04 -8.01
C GLU A 35 11.52 -12.99 -6.48
N TYR A 36 10.47 -12.49 -5.78
CA TYR A 36 10.36 -12.62 -4.32
C TYR A 36 10.03 -14.05 -3.90
N ALA A 37 9.12 -14.70 -4.63
CA ALA A 37 8.65 -16.04 -4.26
C ALA A 37 9.77 -17.10 -4.28
N ILE A 38 10.79 -16.95 -5.12
CA ILE A 38 11.95 -17.87 -5.15
C ILE A 38 12.69 -17.90 -3.81
N GLN A 39 12.63 -16.81 -3.03
CA GLN A 39 13.22 -16.77 -1.69
C GLN A 39 12.38 -17.56 -0.69
N ALA A 40 11.07 -17.61 -0.85
CA ALA A 40 10.10 -18.23 0.04
C ALA A 40 9.78 -19.69 -0.31
N LEU A 41 9.89 -20.08 -1.58
CA LEU A 41 9.30 -21.28 -2.15
C LEU A 41 10.27 -22.05 -3.04
N VAL A 42 10.25 -23.38 -2.91
CA VAL A 42 11.00 -24.30 -3.79
C VAL A 42 10.04 -25.37 -4.31
N ALA A 43 9.99 -25.54 -5.63
CA ALA A 43 9.26 -26.65 -6.25
C ALA A 43 10.06 -27.95 -6.10
N LEU A 44 9.46 -28.97 -5.46
CA LEU A 44 10.09 -30.26 -5.22
C LEU A 44 9.75 -31.28 -6.30
N GLY A 45 8.53 -31.21 -6.84
CA GLY A 45 8.12 -32.09 -7.93
C GLY A 45 6.70 -31.86 -8.39
N PHE A 46 6.42 -32.39 -9.57
CA PHE A 46 5.13 -32.27 -10.24
C PHE A 46 4.64 -33.64 -10.73
N ARG A 47 3.34 -33.85 -10.66
CA ARG A 47 2.65 -35.02 -11.21
C ARG A 47 1.44 -34.57 -11.99
N LYS A 48 1.49 -34.78 -13.31
CA LYS A 48 0.33 -34.62 -14.18
C LYS A 48 -0.73 -35.66 -13.80
N VAL A 49 -1.97 -35.21 -13.61
CA VAL A 49 -3.11 -36.07 -13.25
C VAL A 49 -4.33 -35.53 -13.98
N ASP A 50 -4.84 -36.29 -14.95
CA ASP A 50 -5.98 -35.84 -15.77
C ASP A 50 -7.28 -35.78 -14.95
N ASP A 51 -7.59 -36.84 -14.20
CA ASP A 51 -8.72 -36.85 -13.25
C ASP A 51 -8.23 -36.63 -11.81
N ARG A 52 -8.25 -35.37 -11.40
CA ARG A 52 -7.82 -34.92 -10.06
C ARG A 52 -8.78 -35.33 -8.95
N SER A 53 -10.03 -35.72 -9.27
CA SER A 53 -11.01 -36.18 -8.27
C SER A 53 -10.57 -37.46 -7.55
N ILE A 54 -9.77 -38.30 -8.24
CA ILE A 54 -9.21 -39.54 -7.71
C ILE A 54 -8.39 -39.26 -6.43
N ALA A 55 -7.77 -38.07 -6.31
CA ALA A 55 -6.96 -37.70 -5.16
C ALA A 55 -7.77 -37.66 -3.84
N ARG A 56 -9.09 -37.44 -3.92
CA ARG A 56 -10.00 -37.29 -2.78
C ARG A 56 -10.66 -38.60 -2.33
N ASN A 57 -10.31 -39.73 -2.96
CA ASN A 57 -10.89 -41.02 -2.63
C ASN A 57 -10.42 -41.54 -1.26
N ARG A 58 -11.22 -41.37 -0.21
CA ARG A 58 -10.92 -41.86 1.16
C ARG A 58 -10.65 -43.37 1.26
N ASN A 59 -11.11 -44.17 0.30
CA ASN A 59 -10.88 -45.61 0.32
C ASN A 59 -9.59 -45.96 -0.40
N LYS A 60 -9.34 -45.45 -1.61
CA LYS A 60 -8.14 -45.80 -2.38
C LYS A 60 -6.92 -44.92 -2.06
N GLY A 61 -7.11 -43.80 -1.38
CA GLY A 61 -6.09 -42.77 -1.17
C GLY A 61 -5.89 -41.89 -2.40
N PRO A 62 -4.89 -41.01 -2.39
CA PRO A 62 -4.73 -39.97 -3.40
C PRO A 62 -4.19 -40.47 -4.76
N GLY A 63 -4.21 -41.77 -5.02
CA GLY A 63 -3.58 -42.40 -6.19
C GLY A 63 -2.11 -42.78 -5.97
N LYS A 64 -1.61 -43.77 -6.71
CA LYS A 64 -0.27 -44.35 -6.52
C LYS A 64 0.84 -43.31 -6.73
N ASP A 65 0.72 -42.53 -7.80
CA ASP A 65 1.77 -41.57 -8.20
C ASP A 65 1.88 -40.42 -7.20
N LEU A 66 0.75 -39.92 -6.70
CA LEU A 66 0.70 -38.86 -5.71
C LEU A 66 1.18 -39.38 -4.33
N MET A 67 0.81 -40.60 -3.94
CA MET A 67 1.38 -41.24 -2.75
C MET A 67 2.90 -41.39 -2.85
N SER A 68 3.42 -41.76 -4.02
CA SER A 68 4.87 -41.85 -4.24
C SER A 68 5.54 -40.48 -4.14
N LEU A 69 4.92 -39.43 -4.67
CA LEU A 69 5.42 -38.06 -4.58
C LEU A 69 5.47 -37.59 -3.12
N ILE A 70 4.38 -37.79 -2.37
CA ILE A 70 4.29 -37.39 -0.95
C ILE A 70 5.34 -38.14 -0.12
N LYS A 71 5.44 -39.46 -0.27
CA LYS A 71 6.43 -40.27 0.49
C LYS A 71 7.88 -39.92 0.17
N LYS A 72 8.16 -39.42 -1.04
CA LYS A 72 9.51 -39.02 -1.44
C LYS A 72 9.99 -37.79 -0.66
N PHE A 73 9.09 -36.88 -0.31
CA PHE A 73 9.45 -35.58 0.25
C PHE A 73 9.00 -35.37 1.69
N CYS A 74 7.88 -35.94 2.11
CA CYS A 74 7.37 -35.81 3.48
C CYS A 74 7.79 -37.00 4.34
N LYS A 75 8.50 -36.73 5.43
CA LYS A 75 8.85 -37.73 6.44
C LYS A 75 7.74 -37.87 7.48
N LYS A 76 7.77 -38.98 8.23
CA LYS A 76 6.85 -39.16 9.38
C LYS A 76 7.12 -38.10 10.44
N GLY A 77 6.07 -37.40 10.87
CA GLY A 77 6.14 -36.33 11.85
C GLY A 77 6.18 -34.92 11.25
N GLU A 78 6.37 -34.78 9.94
CA GLU A 78 6.25 -33.50 9.24
C GLU A 78 4.80 -33.19 8.88
N GLU A 79 4.43 -31.91 8.92
CA GLU A 79 3.10 -31.45 8.53
C GLU A 79 3.04 -31.14 7.03
N LEU A 80 1.97 -31.65 6.40
CA LEU A 80 1.66 -31.41 5.00
C LEU A 80 0.46 -30.47 4.87
N ILE A 81 0.67 -29.31 4.27
CA ILE A 81 -0.40 -28.38 3.92
C ILE A 81 -1.05 -28.87 2.62
N VAL A 82 -2.36 -29.01 2.62
CA VAL A 82 -3.16 -29.45 1.46
C VAL A 82 -4.32 -28.49 1.22
N GLN A 83 -4.85 -28.47 0.00
CA GLN A 83 -5.87 -27.49 -0.40
C GLN A 83 -7.22 -27.63 0.31
N ASP A 84 -7.66 -28.85 0.64
CA ASP A 84 -9.00 -29.08 1.16
C ASP A 84 -9.11 -30.29 2.09
N LYS A 85 -10.25 -30.35 2.80
CA LYS A 85 -10.57 -31.36 3.82
C LYS A 85 -10.69 -32.77 3.25
N GLU A 86 -11.09 -32.92 1.99
CA GLU A 86 -11.24 -34.24 1.38
C GLU A 86 -9.89 -34.84 1.01
N LEU A 87 -9.00 -34.02 0.43
CA LEU A 87 -7.62 -34.40 0.15
C LEU A 87 -6.86 -34.69 1.45
N LYS A 88 -7.04 -33.85 2.48
CA LYS A 88 -6.54 -34.11 3.84
C LYS A 88 -6.95 -35.48 4.34
N ALA A 89 -8.25 -35.79 4.33
CA ALA A 89 -8.75 -37.07 4.83
C ALA A 89 -8.25 -38.27 4.02
N SER A 90 -8.12 -38.12 2.71
CA SER A 90 -7.57 -39.14 1.80
C SER A 90 -6.10 -39.45 2.13
N VAL A 91 -5.29 -38.40 2.31
CA VAL A 91 -3.85 -38.50 2.63
C VAL A 91 -3.63 -39.04 4.03
N GLU A 92 -4.27 -38.47 5.05
CA GLU A 92 -4.08 -38.86 6.46
C GLU A 92 -4.43 -40.35 6.69
N LYS A 93 -5.55 -40.81 6.10
CA LYS A 93 -6.01 -42.19 6.26
C LYS A 93 -5.03 -43.20 5.67
N ARG A 94 -4.42 -42.89 4.52
CA ARG A 94 -3.55 -43.83 3.78
C ARG A 94 -2.07 -43.70 4.08
N LEU A 95 -1.56 -42.49 4.31
CA LEU A 95 -0.13 -42.24 4.50
C LEU A 95 0.25 -42.03 5.96
N LYS A 96 -0.72 -41.81 6.87
CA LYS A 96 -0.46 -41.53 8.30
C LYS A 96 0.46 -40.32 8.50
N ILE A 97 0.28 -39.29 7.68
CA ILE A 97 0.98 -37.99 7.73
C ILE A 97 -0.03 -36.95 8.20
N THR A 98 0.32 -36.12 9.17
CA THR A 98 -0.54 -35.03 9.67
C THR A 98 -0.71 -33.97 8.58
N CYS A 99 -1.95 -33.58 8.30
CA CYS A 99 -2.24 -32.59 7.27
C CYS A 99 -2.99 -31.36 7.82
N ILE A 100 -2.71 -30.20 7.24
CA ILE A 100 -3.37 -28.92 7.55
C ILE A 100 -4.02 -28.41 6.27
N CYS A 101 -5.27 -27.94 6.33
CA CYS A 101 -5.98 -27.42 5.16
C CYS A 101 -6.82 -26.17 5.43
N ASP A 102 -6.82 -25.69 6.67
CA ASP A 102 -7.68 -24.59 7.11
C ASP A 102 -6.83 -23.50 7.78
N GLY A 103 -7.32 -22.26 7.73
CA GLY A 103 -6.73 -21.10 8.40
C GLY A 103 -6.18 -20.05 7.44
N TYR A 104 -6.14 -18.80 7.92
CA TYR A 104 -5.74 -17.63 7.14
C TYR A 104 -4.37 -17.82 6.44
N THR A 105 -3.36 -18.23 7.20
CA THR A 105 -2.00 -18.50 6.69
C THR A 105 -1.98 -19.55 5.57
N VAL A 106 -2.82 -20.59 5.66
CA VAL A 106 -2.92 -21.61 4.62
C VAL A 106 -3.59 -21.06 3.37
N GLY A 107 -4.65 -20.25 3.53
CA GLY A 107 -5.33 -19.57 2.43
C GLY A 107 -4.39 -18.65 1.65
N GLU A 108 -3.68 -17.76 2.36
CA GLU A 108 -2.71 -16.83 1.77
C GLU A 108 -1.59 -17.56 1.04
N LEU A 109 -1.05 -18.62 1.64
CA LEU A 109 0.01 -19.42 1.03
C LEU A 109 -0.47 -20.16 -0.22
N MET A 110 -1.65 -20.77 -0.17
CA MET A 110 -2.24 -21.45 -1.32
C MET A 110 -2.52 -20.49 -2.46
N TRP A 111 -3.10 -19.32 -2.16
CA TRP A 111 -3.31 -18.27 -3.14
C TRP A 111 -1.98 -17.77 -3.74
N GLY A 112 -1.00 -17.50 -2.90
CA GLY A 112 0.32 -17.02 -3.31
C GLY A 112 1.02 -18.00 -4.25
N ILE A 113 1.08 -19.29 -3.90
CA ILE A 113 1.69 -20.31 -4.77
C ILE A 113 0.96 -20.40 -6.11
N LYS A 114 -0.37 -20.28 -6.14
CA LYS A 114 -1.15 -20.24 -7.39
C LYS A 114 -0.77 -19.02 -8.25
N ASN A 115 -0.60 -17.85 -7.65
CA ASN A 115 -0.24 -16.62 -8.36
C ASN A 115 1.11 -16.74 -9.09
N VAL A 116 2.10 -17.38 -8.47
CA VAL A 116 3.44 -17.56 -9.06
C VAL A 116 3.66 -18.91 -9.74
N LEU A 117 2.64 -19.79 -9.76
CA LEU A 117 2.75 -21.19 -10.19
C LEU A 117 3.44 -21.37 -11.55
N HIS A 118 3.12 -20.49 -12.50
CA HIS A 118 3.66 -20.45 -13.86
C HIS A 118 5.21 -20.37 -13.91
N LYS A 119 5.86 -19.79 -12.89
CA LYS A 119 7.33 -19.72 -12.80
C LYS A 119 7.93 -21.03 -12.29
N PHE A 120 7.21 -21.73 -11.42
CA PHE A 120 7.71 -22.90 -10.69
C PHE A 120 7.40 -24.23 -11.38
N ILE A 121 6.30 -24.33 -12.12
CA ILE A 121 5.87 -25.53 -12.84
C ILE A 121 5.79 -25.23 -14.34
N TYR A 122 6.59 -25.94 -15.14
CA TYR A 122 6.71 -25.71 -16.58
C TYR A 122 5.37 -25.92 -17.30
N GLU A 123 4.65 -26.97 -16.94
CA GLU A 123 3.35 -27.36 -17.50
C GLU A 123 2.26 -26.31 -17.23
N GLU A 124 2.45 -25.43 -16.25
CA GLU A 124 1.46 -24.43 -15.84
C GLU A 124 1.73 -23.04 -16.40
N ARG A 125 2.80 -22.85 -17.18
CA ARG A 125 3.18 -21.56 -17.77
C ARG A 125 2.07 -20.88 -18.57
N CYS A 126 1.24 -21.67 -19.25
CA CYS A 126 0.16 -21.18 -20.10
C CYS A 126 -1.24 -21.67 -19.67
N ASN A 127 -1.32 -22.45 -18.59
CA ASN A 127 -2.57 -23.10 -18.17
C ASN A 127 -3.22 -22.43 -16.94
N THR A 128 -2.53 -21.49 -16.31
CA THR A 128 -3.09 -20.68 -15.21
C THR A 128 -3.94 -19.54 -15.75
N THR A 129 -5.25 -19.61 -15.55
CA THR A 129 -6.19 -18.53 -15.85
C THR A 129 -6.37 -17.60 -14.64
N PRO A 130 -6.88 -16.37 -14.83
CA PRO A 130 -7.21 -15.48 -13.71
C PRO A 130 -8.19 -16.12 -12.71
N GLU A 131 -9.17 -16.88 -13.20
CA GLU A 131 -10.19 -17.55 -12.38
C GLU A 131 -9.58 -18.61 -11.47
N TYR A 132 -8.49 -19.26 -11.89
CA TYR A 132 -7.78 -20.23 -11.06
C TYR A 132 -7.16 -19.59 -9.81
N CYS A 133 -6.86 -18.29 -9.89
CA CYS A 133 -6.32 -17.49 -8.79
C CYS A 133 -7.43 -16.80 -7.97
N LEU A 134 -8.71 -17.05 -8.26
CA LEU A 134 -9.84 -16.52 -7.49
C LEU A 134 -10.33 -17.50 -6.40
N PRO A 135 -10.90 -17.00 -5.30
CA PRO A 135 -11.01 -15.59 -4.92
C PRO A 135 -9.63 -14.97 -4.60
N VAL A 136 -9.53 -13.64 -4.71
CA VAL A 136 -8.29 -12.91 -4.36
C VAL A 136 -7.93 -13.12 -2.89
N SER A 137 -6.64 -13.11 -2.57
CA SER A 137 -6.13 -13.27 -1.20
C SER A 137 -6.79 -12.28 -0.22
N GLU A 138 -7.02 -12.73 1.01
CA GLU A 138 -7.60 -11.90 2.07
C GLU A 138 -6.66 -10.74 2.42
N GLY A 139 -5.35 -11.00 2.50
CA GLY A 139 -4.35 -9.95 2.73
C GLY A 139 -4.28 -8.91 1.62
N LEU A 140 -4.45 -9.32 0.35
CA LEU A 140 -4.56 -8.38 -0.77
C LEU A 140 -5.84 -7.54 -0.67
N GLN A 141 -6.98 -8.14 -0.28
CA GLN A 141 -8.23 -7.39 -0.07
C GLN A 141 -8.10 -6.35 1.05
N GLU A 142 -7.50 -6.74 2.18
CA GLU A 142 -7.21 -5.83 3.29
C GLU A 142 -6.31 -4.67 2.84
N ALA A 143 -5.28 -4.97 2.02
CA ALA A 143 -4.40 -3.95 1.48
C ALA A 143 -5.15 -3.00 0.53
N LEU A 144 -5.98 -3.51 -0.39
CA LEU A 144 -6.80 -2.67 -1.27
C LEU A 144 -7.69 -1.72 -0.47
N GLN A 145 -8.35 -2.21 0.57
CA GLN A 145 -9.15 -1.37 1.48
C GLN A 145 -8.30 -0.33 2.19
N TYR A 146 -7.12 -0.71 2.70
CA TYR A 146 -6.21 0.20 3.38
C TYR A 146 -5.73 1.36 2.49
N TYR A 147 -5.52 1.11 1.19
CA TYR A 147 -5.18 2.15 0.21
C TYR A 147 -6.40 2.79 -0.47
N LEU A 148 -7.62 2.45 -0.04
CA LEU A 148 -8.89 2.94 -0.61
C LEU A 148 -9.00 2.66 -2.12
N VAL A 149 -8.52 1.51 -2.60
CA VAL A 149 -8.57 1.10 -4.00
C VAL A 149 -9.76 0.18 -4.23
N ASN A 150 -10.66 0.60 -5.11
CA ASN A 150 -11.92 -0.06 -5.41
C ASN A 150 -11.94 -0.63 -6.84
N ILE A 151 -11.15 -1.68 -7.06
CA ILE A 151 -11.10 -2.40 -8.34
C ILE A 151 -11.73 -3.80 -8.15
N PRO A 152 -12.62 -4.25 -9.06
CA PRO A 152 -13.19 -5.59 -8.98
C PRO A 152 -12.11 -6.68 -9.06
N PRO A 153 -12.22 -7.78 -8.27
CA PRO A 153 -11.26 -8.88 -8.27
C PRO A 153 -10.99 -9.49 -9.66
N THR A 154 -12.00 -9.51 -10.53
CA THR A 154 -11.90 -10.04 -11.90
C THR A 154 -11.04 -9.18 -12.84
N LYS A 155 -10.66 -7.98 -12.41
CA LYS A 155 -9.82 -7.03 -13.16
C LYS A 155 -8.40 -6.92 -12.62
N LEU A 156 -8.10 -7.61 -11.51
CA LEU A 156 -6.74 -7.67 -10.98
C LEU A 156 -5.94 -8.69 -11.79
N ASP A 157 -5.07 -8.19 -12.67
CA ASP A 157 -4.11 -9.03 -13.36
C ASP A 157 -2.82 -9.21 -12.55
N ARG A 158 -1.89 -10.02 -13.07
CA ARG A 158 -0.61 -10.26 -12.38
C ARG A 158 0.23 -9.00 -12.26
N ALA A 159 0.23 -8.12 -13.27
CA ALA A 159 1.02 -6.90 -13.25
C ALA A 159 0.55 -5.97 -12.12
N PHE A 160 -0.77 -5.83 -11.96
CA PHE A 160 -1.37 -5.15 -10.83
C PHE A 160 -0.92 -5.77 -9.50
N VAL A 161 -1.08 -7.09 -9.34
CA VAL A 161 -0.72 -7.80 -8.11
C VAL A 161 0.76 -7.61 -7.77
N SER A 162 1.67 -7.70 -8.74
CA SER A 162 3.10 -7.50 -8.53
C SER A 162 3.43 -6.05 -8.16
N ASN A 163 2.87 -5.06 -8.86
CA ASN A 163 3.09 -3.65 -8.54
C ASN A 163 2.52 -3.27 -7.17
N PHE A 164 1.32 -3.73 -6.86
CA PHE A 164 0.64 -3.46 -5.59
C PHE A 164 1.30 -4.21 -4.42
N GLY A 165 1.75 -5.44 -4.66
CA GLY A 165 2.59 -6.19 -3.73
C GLY A 165 3.91 -5.47 -3.45
N PHE A 166 4.55 -4.93 -4.49
CA PHE A 166 5.75 -4.12 -4.32
C PHE A 166 5.47 -2.84 -3.52
N LEU A 167 4.37 -2.12 -3.78
CA LEU A 167 3.94 -0.99 -2.95
C LEU A 167 3.81 -1.38 -1.48
N ARG A 168 3.14 -2.51 -1.20
CA ARG A 168 2.97 -3.01 0.17
C ARG A 168 4.31 -3.42 0.80
N TYR A 169 5.18 -4.08 0.05
CA TYR A 169 6.53 -4.42 0.47
C TYR A 169 7.30 -3.16 0.88
N LEU A 170 7.20 -2.08 0.10
CA LEU A 170 7.88 -0.83 0.44
C LEU A 170 7.34 -0.27 1.77
N ASP A 171 6.02 -0.23 1.95
CA ASP A 171 5.44 0.34 3.18
C ASP A 171 5.76 -0.46 4.45
N LEU A 172 5.87 -1.79 4.36
CA LEU A 172 6.27 -2.63 5.49
C LEU A 172 7.72 -2.38 5.92
N ASN A 173 8.60 -2.13 4.95
CA ASN A 173 10.03 -2.04 5.20
C ASN A 173 10.52 -0.62 5.54
N VAL A 174 9.72 0.42 5.29
CA VAL A 174 10.04 1.81 5.69
C VAL A 174 10.31 1.92 7.20
N GLU A 175 9.58 1.17 8.03
CA GLU A 175 9.83 1.16 9.48
C GLU A 175 10.69 -0.02 9.94
N ALA A 176 10.65 -1.17 9.25
CA ALA A 176 11.34 -2.37 9.69
C ALA A 176 12.86 -2.25 9.54
N PHE A 177 13.34 -1.76 8.38
CA PHE A 177 14.77 -1.67 8.10
C PHE A 177 15.52 -0.73 9.05
N PRO A 178 15.03 0.50 9.36
CA PRO A 178 15.71 1.35 10.33
C PRO A 178 15.74 0.75 11.74
N LYS A 179 14.68 0.04 12.15
CA LYS A 179 14.63 -0.65 13.45
C LYS A 179 15.64 -1.80 13.52
N GLU A 180 15.80 -2.57 12.45
CA GLU A 180 16.81 -3.63 12.36
C GLU A 180 18.23 -3.07 12.38
N LEU A 181 18.46 -1.98 11.65
CA LEU A 181 19.74 -1.29 11.63
C LEU A 181 20.09 -0.73 13.02
N SER A 182 19.13 -0.12 13.70
CA SER A 182 19.29 0.37 15.07
C SER A 182 19.64 -0.77 16.05
N ARG A 183 18.92 -1.90 16.00
CA ARG A 183 19.27 -3.07 16.85
C ARG A 183 20.68 -3.59 16.61
N SER A 184 21.19 -3.46 15.39
CA SER A 184 22.50 -4.00 15.00
C SER A 184 23.64 -3.05 15.28
N PHE A 185 23.42 -1.73 15.14
CA PHE A 185 24.49 -0.74 15.12
C PHE A 185 24.37 0.37 16.15
N ASP A 186 23.25 0.48 16.89
CA ASP A 186 23.10 1.57 17.84
C ASP A 186 24.12 1.52 18.98
N GLU A 187 24.62 0.33 19.30
CA GLU A 187 25.66 0.18 20.30
C GLU A 187 26.98 0.90 19.93
N TYR A 188 27.23 1.13 18.63
CA TYR A 188 28.43 1.81 18.12
C TYR A 188 28.28 3.34 18.11
N VAL A 189 27.06 3.86 18.13
CA VAL A 189 26.81 5.31 18.00
C VAL A 189 26.06 5.93 19.19
N GLY A 190 25.31 5.14 19.96
CA GLY A 190 24.64 5.57 21.19
C GLY A 190 23.59 6.66 21.01
N ILE A 191 22.94 6.76 19.84
CA ILE A 191 22.01 7.86 19.52
C ILE A 191 20.57 7.43 19.28
N GLY A 192 20.25 6.13 19.26
CA GLY A 192 18.95 5.58 18.87
C GLY A 192 17.79 6.03 19.74
N GLU A 193 18.02 6.30 21.02
CA GLU A 193 16.98 6.88 21.90
C GLU A 193 16.75 8.38 21.64
N THR A 194 17.73 9.06 21.04
CA THR A 194 17.72 10.52 20.91
C THR A 194 17.31 11.00 19.52
N VAL A 195 17.65 10.27 18.45
CA VAL A 195 17.26 10.61 17.08
C VAL A 195 16.05 9.77 16.69
N LYS A 196 14.87 10.39 16.67
CA LYS A 196 13.60 9.70 16.40
C LYS A 196 13.29 9.52 14.92
N ASP A 197 13.80 10.41 14.07
CA ASP A 197 13.59 10.30 12.63
C ASP A 197 14.55 9.23 12.05
N SER A 198 13.97 8.27 11.33
CA SER A 198 14.73 7.14 10.77
C SER A 198 15.78 7.57 9.76
N LEU A 199 15.49 8.56 8.90
CA LEU A 199 16.43 9.00 7.88
C LEU A 199 17.59 9.75 8.53
N ASP A 200 17.29 10.61 9.49
CA ASP A 200 18.32 11.35 10.21
C ASP A 200 19.21 10.42 11.04
N TYR A 201 18.63 9.41 11.70
CA TYR A 201 19.38 8.38 12.41
C TYR A 201 20.37 7.69 11.47
N VAL A 202 19.89 7.19 10.32
CA VAL A 202 20.72 6.47 9.35
C VAL A 202 21.79 7.38 8.73
N LYS A 203 21.51 8.67 8.50
CA LYS A 203 22.51 9.64 8.05
C LYS A 203 23.62 9.84 9.07
N VAL A 204 23.28 10.00 10.35
CA VAL A 204 24.29 10.16 11.40
C VAL A 204 25.10 8.87 11.53
N LEU A 205 24.43 7.71 11.58
CA LEU A 205 25.07 6.40 11.62
C LEU A 205 26.05 6.21 10.46
N ALA A 206 25.62 6.45 9.22
CA ALA A 206 26.47 6.35 8.04
C ALA A 206 27.65 7.34 8.09
N SER A 207 27.46 8.54 8.63
CA SER A 207 28.53 9.53 8.77
C SER A 207 29.61 9.16 9.78
N VAL A 208 29.29 8.30 10.75
CA VAL A 208 30.23 7.83 11.77
C VAL A 208 30.89 6.53 11.34
N LEU A 209 30.10 5.56 10.87
CA LEU A 209 30.55 4.20 10.62
C LEU A 209 31.06 3.96 9.19
N VAL A 210 30.56 4.71 8.20
CA VAL A 210 30.96 4.56 6.79
C VAL A 210 31.06 5.94 6.12
N PRO A 211 32.06 6.77 6.49
CA PRO A 211 32.16 8.16 6.05
C PRO A 211 32.16 8.34 4.53
N GLU A 212 32.59 7.35 3.75
CA GLU A 212 32.58 7.35 2.28
C GLU A 212 31.17 7.51 1.70
N LEU A 213 30.13 7.05 2.41
CA LEU A 213 28.74 7.22 1.99
C LEU A 213 28.29 8.68 2.04
N VAL A 214 28.90 9.51 2.89
CA VAL A 214 28.54 10.93 3.01
C VAL A 214 28.87 11.67 1.73
N GLU A 215 30.05 11.41 1.15
CA GLU A 215 30.45 12.00 -0.13
C GLU A 215 29.62 11.44 -1.28
N LYS A 216 29.41 10.12 -1.31
CA LYS A 216 28.64 9.43 -2.36
C LYS A 216 27.20 9.97 -2.50
N TYR A 217 26.52 10.18 -1.37
CA TYR A 217 25.11 10.60 -1.35
C TYR A 217 24.94 12.12 -1.11
N GLY A 218 26.01 12.84 -0.78
CA GLY A 218 26.02 14.31 -0.75
C GLY A 218 25.17 14.97 0.35
N PHE A 219 24.93 14.31 1.48
CA PHE A 219 24.03 14.81 2.54
C PHE A 219 24.73 15.52 3.71
N SER A 220 26.04 15.79 3.63
CA SER A 220 26.80 16.49 4.70
C SER A 220 26.29 17.90 5.00
N LYS A 221 25.70 18.57 4.01
CA LYS A 221 25.14 19.93 4.13
C LYS A 221 23.70 19.95 4.66
N THR A 222 23.08 18.79 4.87
CA THR A 222 21.66 18.67 5.21
C THR A 222 21.42 18.56 6.71
N PHE A 223 22.46 18.52 7.53
CA PHE A 223 22.30 18.40 8.98
C PHE A 223 21.81 19.70 9.61
N SER A 224 20.72 19.60 10.38
CA SER A 224 20.28 20.67 11.27
C SER A 224 21.30 20.86 12.42
N PRO A 225 21.30 22.02 13.10
CA PRO A 225 22.19 22.25 14.25
C PRO A 225 22.05 21.19 15.35
N GLU A 226 20.83 20.69 15.55
CA GLU A 226 20.55 19.58 16.48
C GLU A 226 21.26 18.29 16.05
N LEU A 227 21.18 17.94 14.77
CA LEU A 227 21.84 16.74 14.24
C LEU A 227 23.36 16.84 14.24
N VAL A 228 23.94 18.03 14.07
CA VAL A 228 25.39 18.23 14.21
C VAL A 228 25.87 17.90 15.62
N SER A 229 25.09 18.30 16.64
CA SER A 229 25.37 17.93 18.04
C SER A 229 25.31 16.41 18.24
N LYS A 230 24.29 15.75 17.67
CA LYS A 230 24.16 14.29 17.70
C LYS A 230 25.29 13.56 16.99
N LEU A 231 25.74 14.06 15.84
CA LEU A 231 26.89 13.53 15.13
C LEU A 231 28.17 13.63 15.98
N HIS A 232 28.36 14.73 16.70
CA HIS A 232 29.51 14.87 17.60
C HIS A 232 29.46 13.86 18.76
N GLN A 233 28.29 13.70 19.38
CA GLN A 233 28.06 12.68 20.43
C GLN A 233 28.38 11.28 19.91
N ALA A 234 27.87 10.93 18.73
CA ALA A 234 28.08 9.62 18.13
C ALA A 234 29.55 9.34 17.78
N LYS A 235 30.31 10.36 17.32
CA LYS A 235 31.75 10.23 17.06
C LYS A 235 32.56 9.99 18.34
N ILE A 236 32.21 10.66 19.44
CA ILE A 236 32.87 10.44 20.72
C ILE A 236 32.63 9.01 21.18
N HIS A 237 31.37 8.56 21.14
CA HIS A 237 30.97 7.21 21.54
C HIS A 237 31.64 6.13 20.68
N GLN A 238 31.72 6.34 19.36
CA GLN A 238 32.41 5.40 18.47
C GLN A 238 33.91 5.37 18.73
N ALA A 239 34.58 6.51 19.01
CA ALA A 239 36.02 6.53 19.26
C ALA A 239 36.44 5.74 20.52
N GLU A 240 35.51 5.49 21.44
CA GLU A 240 35.70 4.63 22.61
C GLU A 240 35.61 3.13 22.27
N ARG A 241 35.19 2.78 21.05
CA ARG A 241 35.07 1.41 20.51
C ARG A 241 35.97 1.26 19.27
N GLY A 242 36.55 0.08 19.07
CA GLY A 242 37.30 -0.20 17.84
C GLY A 242 36.36 -0.41 16.65
N ASP A 243 36.84 -0.12 15.43
CA ASP A 243 36.13 -0.47 14.19
C ASP A 243 36.31 -1.97 13.87
N ASP A 244 35.23 -2.75 14.01
CA ASP A 244 35.15 -4.15 13.56
C ASP A 244 33.95 -4.36 12.60
N LEU A 245 33.76 -3.43 11.67
CA LEU A 245 32.68 -3.53 10.68
C LEU A 245 33.06 -4.49 9.55
N THR A 246 32.17 -5.45 9.28
CA THR A 246 32.34 -6.33 8.12
C THR A 246 31.84 -5.66 6.83
N MET A 247 32.25 -6.20 5.68
CA MET A 247 31.73 -5.75 4.38
C MET A 247 30.20 -5.91 4.27
N ASP A 248 29.61 -6.89 4.96
CA ASP A 248 28.16 -7.08 4.95
C ASP A 248 27.44 -6.04 5.81
N ASP A 249 28.08 -5.55 6.87
CA ASP A 249 27.55 -4.44 7.69
C ASP A 249 27.52 -3.13 6.90
N ILE A 250 28.60 -2.84 6.17
CA ILE A 250 28.66 -1.68 5.26
C ILE A 250 27.54 -1.77 4.21
N LYS A 251 27.31 -2.95 3.62
CA LYS A 251 26.23 -3.16 2.65
C LYS A 251 24.84 -2.96 3.27
N LYS A 252 24.62 -3.40 4.52
CA LYS A 252 23.34 -3.17 5.22
C LYS A 252 23.10 -1.68 5.43
N ILE A 253 24.08 -0.96 5.99
CA ILE A 253 23.97 0.50 6.22
C ILE A 253 23.69 1.23 4.89
N MET A 254 24.48 0.93 3.85
CA MET A 254 24.29 1.52 2.53
C MET A 254 22.92 1.19 1.94
N GLY A 255 22.45 -0.06 2.06
CA GLY A 255 21.16 -0.50 1.54
C GLY A 255 19.98 0.21 2.20
N VAL A 256 20.00 0.36 3.53
CA VAL A 256 18.93 1.08 4.25
C VAL A 256 18.96 2.58 3.95
N LEU A 257 20.15 3.19 3.82
CA LEU A 257 20.28 4.59 3.45
C LEU A 257 19.73 4.85 2.03
N ASP A 258 20.11 4.00 1.07
CA ASP A 258 19.60 4.08 -0.31
C ASP A 258 18.08 3.93 -0.35
N TYR A 259 17.56 2.99 0.44
CA TYR A 259 16.14 2.76 0.60
C TYR A 259 15.42 4.02 1.09
N LEU A 260 15.84 4.61 2.21
CA LEU A 260 15.15 5.77 2.79
C LEU A 260 15.22 7.02 1.91
N LEU A 261 16.29 7.18 1.12
CA LEU A 261 16.45 8.32 0.21
C LEU A 261 15.58 8.19 -1.04
N ASN A 262 15.53 7.00 -1.65
CA ASN A 262 14.97 6.82 -2.99
C ASN A 262 13.55 6.22 -3.00
N VAL A 263 13.20 5.41 -1.99
CA VAL A 263 11.92 4.68 -1.97
C VAL A 263 10.70 5.57 -1.83
N PRO A 264 10.69 6.65 -1.01
CA PRO A 264 9.47 7.46 -0.85
C PRO A 264 8.90 7.99 -2.18
N GLU A 265 9.76 8.41 -3.11
CA GLU A 265 9.33 8.89 -4.43
C GLU A 265 8.78 7.77 -5.29
N ARG A 266 9.52 6.65 -5.38
CA ARG A 266 9.10 5.48 -6.15
C ARG A 266 7.78 4.91 -5.64
N ARG A 267 7.62 4.86 -4.32
CA ARG A 267 6.41 4.41 -3.63
C ARG A 267 5.21 5.29 -3.96
N ASN A 268 5.38 6.62 -3.93
CA ASN A 268 4.32 7.55 -4.31
C ASN A 268 3.94 7.41 -5.79
N LYS A 269 4.91 7.22 -6.67
CA LYS A 269 4.65 6.97 -8.09
C LYS A 269 3.81 5.71 -8.32
N ILE A 270 4.17 4.58 -7.69
CA ILE A 270 3.41 3.33 -7.82
C ILE A 270 1.97 3.50 -7.32
N LEU A 271 1.78 4.18 -6.19
CA LEU A 271 0.44 4.46 -5.68
C LEU A 271 -0.37 5.34 -6.65
N MET A 272 0.25 6.34 -7.28
CA MET A 272 -0.40 7.16 -8.31
C MET A 272 -0.81 6.32 -9.51
N ASP A 273 0.08 5.45 -10.02
CA ASP A 273 -0.22 4.57 -11.15
C ASP A 273 -1.41 3.65 -10.85
N VAL A 274 -1.48 3.11 -9.63
CA VAL A 274 -2.61 2.28 -9.15
C VAL A 274 -3.91 3.07 -9.11
N LYS A 275 -3.89 4.29 -8.56
CA LYS A 275 -5.07 5.17 -8.48
C LYS A 275 -5.53 5.61 -9.87
N LEU A 276 -4.60 5.82 -10.78
CA LEU A 276 -4.90 6.13 -12.17
C LEU A 276 -5.51 4.94 -12.89
N MET A 277 -5.02 3.72 -12.65
CA MET A 277 -5.61 2.49 -13.18
C MET A 277 -7.06 2.30 -12.69
N GLU A 278 -7.31 2.56 -11.41
CA GLU A 278 -8.66 2.58 -10.84
C GLU A 278 -9.56 3.60 -11.56
N ALA A 279 -9.07 4.83 -11.75
CA ALA A 279 -9.79 5.90 -12.43
C ALA A 279 -10.15 5.55 -13.88
N THR A 280 -9.18 5.03 -14.62
CA THR A 280 -9.33 4.66 -16.02
C THR A 280 -10.31 3.50 -16.16
N PHE A 281 -10.28 2.53 -15.23
CA PHE A 281 -11.29 1.48 -15.15
C PHE A 281 -12.71 2.05 -14.95
N PHE A 282 -12.90 2.96 -14.00
CA PHE A 282 -14.19 3.61 -13.80
C PHE A 282 -14.61 4.44 -15.01
N ARG A 283 -13.67 5.16 -15.64
CA ARG A 283 -13.93 5.97 -16.84
C ARG A 283 -14.30 5.11 -18.03
N SER A 284 -13.61 3.99 -18.27
CA SER A 284 -13.93 3.05 -19.36
C SER A 284 -15.29 2.42 -19.15
N HIS A 285 -15.63 2.06 -17.91
CA HIS A 285 -16.96 1.54 -17.59
C HIS A 285 -18.06 2.58 -17.82
N LEU A 286 -17.78 3.85 -17.50
CA LEU A 286 -18.68 4.98 -17.78
C LEU A 286 -18.73 5.36 -19.27
N SER A 287 -17.66 5.16 -20.04
CA SER A 287 -17.59 5.47 -21.47
C SER A 287 -18.22 4.37 -22.33
N GLU A 288 -18.13 3.10 -21.94
CA GLU A 288 -18.95 2.01 -22.51
C GLU A 288 -20.45 2.32 -22.39
N LEU A 289 -20.84 3.03 -21.33
CA LEU A 289 -22.20 3.55 -21.13
C LEU A 289 -22.49 4.85 -21.92
N ARG A 290 -21.48 5.57 -22.44
CA ARG A 290 -21.63 6.96 -22.94
C ARG A 290 -21.04 7.30 -24.31
N LYS A 291 -20.39 6.36 -25.03
CA LYS A 291 -19.86 6.54 -26.40
C LYS A 291 -19.08 7.86 -26.61
N ALA A 292 -18.03 8.10 -25.83
CA ALA A 292 -17.07 9.17 -26.11
C ALA A 292 -15.66 8.75 -25.70
N GLU A 293 -14.71 8.91 -26.60
CA GLU A 293 -13.28 8.65 -26.40
C GLU A 293 -12.52 9.97 -26.48
N GLU A 294 -11.74 10.27 -25.44
CA GLU A 294 -10.55 11.11 -25.54
C GLU A 294 -9.45 10.39 -24.76
N THR A 295 -8.32 10.15 -25.42
CA THR A 295 -7.11 9.61 -24.80
C THR A 295 -6.34 10.76 -24.16
N VAL A 296 -6.18 10.69 -22.84
CA VAL A 296 -5.41 11.68 -22.08
C VAL A 296 -3.98 11.17 -21.92
N ASP A 297 -2.98 12.02 -22.17
CA ASP A 297 -1.56 11.70 -21.95
C ASP A 297 -1.23 11.87 -20.46
N PHE A 298 -0.98 10.75 -19.78
CA PHE A 298 -0.85 10.68 -18.33
C PHE A 298 0.59 10.86 -17.81
N ASP A 299 1.60 10.74 -18.67
CA ASP A 299 3.01 10.74 -18.25
C ASP A 299 3.54 12.14 -17.89
N ASN A 300 2.80 13.21 -18.23
CA ASN A 300 3.20 14.61 -18.04
C ASN A 300 2.32 15.39 -17.03
N MET A 301 1.60 14.72 -16.13
CA MET A 301 0.68 15.38 -15.20
C MET A 301 1.32 15.81 -13.87
N GLU A 302 1.06 17.04 -13.46
CA GLU A 302 1.41 17.56 -12.12
C GLU A 302 0.22 17.47 -11.16
N PHE A 303 0.50 17.17 -9.88
CA PHE A 303 -0.52 17.03 -8.83
C PHE A 303 -0.13 17.79 -7.56
N ARG A 304 -1.13 18.39 -6.88
CA ARG A 304 -1.04 18.91 -5.51
C ARG A 304 -1.85 18.05 -4.54
N ARG A 305 -1.40 18.01 -3.28
CA ARG A 305 -2.12 17.30 -2.21
C ARG A 305 -3.11 18.23 -1.52
N ALA A 306 -4.31 17.73 -1.25
CA ALA A 306 -5.35 18.44 -0.51
C ALA A 306 -5.82 17.63 0.70
N LEU A 307 -5.80 18.23 1.90
CA LEU A 307 -6.29 17.63 3.13
C LEU A 307 -7.68 18.18 3.45
N LEU A 308 -8.68 17.30 3.43
CA LEU A 308 -10.08 17.61 3.75
C LEU A 308 -10.48 16.99 5.08
N GLN A 309 -11.18 17.77 5.91
CA GLN A 309 -11.87 17.25 7.07
C GLN A 309 -13.19 16.58 6.65
N THR A 310 -13.36 15.32 7.04
CA THR A 310 -14.59 14.53 6.84
C THR A 310 -15.43 14.52 8.12
N PRO A 311 -16.70 14.08 8.06
CA PRO A 311 -17.53 13.97 9.27
C PRO A 311 -16.88 13.13 10.38
N SER A 312 -16.11 12.09 10.02
CA SER A 312 -15.48 11.21 11.01
C SER A 312 -13.95 11.29 11.11
N GLY A 313 -13.31 12.23 10.43
CA GLY A 313 -11.87 12.45 10.55
C GLY A 313 -11.28 13.28 9.40
N PHE A 314 -10.22 12.77 8.76
CA PHE A 314 -9.50 13.49 7.71
C PHE A 314 -9.12 12.56 6.56
N ALA A 315 -9.16 13.10 5.35
CA ALA A 315 -8.72 12.43 4.13
C ALA A 315 -7.77 13.32 3.33
N ILE A 316 -6.72 12.72 2.78
CA ILE A 316 -5.78 13.39 1.88
C ILE A 316 -6.01 12.94 0.44
N PHE A 317 -6.05 13.91 -0.46
CA PHE A 317 -6.34 13.74 -1.87
C PHE A 317 -5.17 14.17 -2.73
N ASN A 318 -4.94 13.51 -3.85
CA ASN A 318 -4.18 14.07 -4.97
C ASN A 318 -5.15 14.76 -5.93
N VAL A 319 -4.84 16.00 -6.26
CA VAL A 319 -5.64 16.87 -7.13
C VAL A 319 -4.74 17.33 -8.25
N ARG A 320 -5.16 17.15 -9.49
CA ARG A 320 -4.36 17.57 -10.64
C ARG A 320 -4.16 19.09 -10.64
N GLU A 321 -2.98 19.55 -11.01
CA GLU A 321 -2.58 20.96 -10.93
C GLU A 321 -3.52 21.87 -11.73
N ASP A 322 -4.01 21.37 -12.86
CA ASP A 322 -4.91 22.12 -13.70
C ASP A 322 -6.30 22.29 -13.08
N VAL A 323 -6.73 21.50 -12.08
CA VAL A 323 -7.98 21.76 -11.35
C VAL A 323 -7.95 23.16 -10.72
N PHE A 324 -6.76 23.65 -10.36
CA PHE A 324 -6.55 24.99 -9.83
C PHE A 324 -6.47 26.08 -10.92
N THR A 325 -6.31 25.73 -12.20
CA THR A 325 -6.13 26.71 -13.31
C THR A 325 -7.22 26.63 -14.41
N SER A 326 -7.82 25.47 -14.64
CA SER A 326 -8.92 25.18 -15.56
C SER A 326 -9.60 23.85 -15.15
N PRO A 327 -10.87 23.86 -14.69
CA PRO A 327 -11.50 22.67 -14.10
C PRO A 327 -11.92 21.65 -15.17
N ARG A 328 -10.96 20.84 -15.62
CA ARG A 328 -11.20 19.53 -16.22
C ARG A 328 -10.34 18.54 -15.44
N GLU A 329 -10.97 17.47 -14.93
CA GLU A 329 -10.37 16.19 -14.48
C GLU A 329 -9.97 15.92 -13.01
N ILE A 330 -9.94 14.60 -12.77
CA ILE A 330 -9.27 13.71 -11.81
C ILE A 330 -8.86 14.23 -10.42
N VAL A 331 -9.57 13.74 -9.40
CA VAL A 331 -9.22 13.81 -7.96
C VAL A 331 -9.21 12.39 -7.39
N PHE A 332 -8.24 12.06 -6.52
CA PHE A 332 -8.13 10.74 -5.87
C PHE A 332 -7.92 10.84 -4.37
N ALA A 333 -8.59 9.99 -3.58
CA ALA A 333 -8.23 9.79 -2.18
C ALA A 333 -6.97 8.92 -2.06
N LEU A 334 -5.96 9.42 -1.35
CA LEU A 334 -4.72 8.71 -1.03
C LEU A 334 -4.76 7.97 0.30
N GLY A 335 -5.54 8.48 1.25
CA GLY A 335 -5.68 7.88 2.56
C GLY A 335 -6.71 8.59 3.42
N PHE A 336 -7.28 7.83 4.35
CA PHE A 336 -8.34 8.26 5.25
C PHE A 336 -8.06 7.76 6.67
N ILE A 337 -8.31 8.60 7.67
CA ILE A 337 -8.23 8.23 9.08
C ILE A 337 -9.45 8.72 9.84
N ARG A 338 -9.87 7.93 10.83
CA ARG A 338 -10.86 8.36 11.83
C ARG A 338 -10.17 8.92 13.06
N VAL A 339 -10.51 10.14 13.43
CA VAL A 339 -9.96 10.87 14.57
C VAL A 339 -11.02 11.79 15.18
N ASP A 340 -10.90 12.08 16.46
CA ASP A 340 -11.72 13.12 17.08
C ASP A 340 -11.29 14.49 16.55
N ASN A 341 -12.19 15.10 15.78
CA ASN A 341 -11.97 16.36 15.08
C ASN A 341 -11.65 17.53 16.03
N SER A 342 -12.06 17.47 17.30
CA SER A 342 -11.81 18.52 18.29
C SER A 342 -10.36 18.58 18.77
N ILE A 343 -9.67 17.44 18.80
CA ILE A 343 -8.30 17.31 19.33
C ILE A 343 -7.26 17.74 18.28
N VAL A 344 -7.58 17.58 17.01
CA VAL A 344 -6.64 17.76 15.89
C VAL A 344 -6.26 19.23 15.66
N ARG A 345 -7.14 20.16 16.04
CA ARG A 345 -6.95 21.61 15.84
C ARG A 345 -6.23 22.29 17.01
N ASP A 346 -5.90 21.55 18.07
CA ASP A 346 -5.27 22.12 19.26
C ASP A 346 -3.85 22.61 18.94
N SER A 347 -3.60 23.90 19.10
CA SER A 347 -2.31 24.54 18.83
C SER A 347 -1.19 24.14 19.81
N VAL A 348 -1.54 23.58 20.96
CA VAL A 348 -0.59 23.11 21.99
C VAL A 348 -0.24 21.64 21.72
N ILE A 349 -1.24 20.78 21.56
CA ILE A 349 -1.10 19.32 21.38
C ILE A 349 -0.71 18.95 19.93
N GLY A 350 -1.19 19.70 18.94
CA GLY A 350 -1.01 19.42 17.53
C GLY A 350 -1.97 18.35 16.98
N PRO A 351 -1.81 17.92 15.71
CA PRO A 351 -2.82 17.14 14.99
C PRO A 351 -3.04 15.70 15.49
N GLY A 352 -2.39 15.29 16.58
CA GLY A 352 -2.38 13.93 17.09
C GLY A 352 -1.52 12.99 16.24
N GLY A 353 -1.17 11.83 16.82
CA GLY A 353 -0.23 10.88 16.20
C GLY A 353 -0.72 10.30 14.86
N LYS A 354 -2.03 9.99 14.76
CA LYS A 354 -2.60 9.38 13.55
C LYS A 354 -2.61 10.33 12.35
N LEU A 355 -3.02 11.59 12.53
CA LEU A 355 -3.01 12.56 11.43
C LEU A 355 -1.59 12.97 11.06
N ARG A 356 -0.70 13.11 12.04
CA ARG A 356 0.72 13.31 11.78
C ARG A 356 1.29 12.20 10.89
N GLN A 357 1.03 10.93 11.21
CA GLN A 357 1.48 9.80 10.41
C GLN A 357 0.88 9.82 8.99
N LEU A 358 -0.41 10.12 8.85
CA LEU A 358 -1.05 10.24 7.54
C LEU A 358 -0.39 11.33 6.68
N ILE A 359 -0.19 12.54 7.24
CA ILE A 359 0.40 13.66 6.51
C ILE A 359 1.85 13.33 6.14
N LEU A 360 2.68 12.91 7.09
CA LEU A 360 4.10 12.63 6.83
C LEU A 360 4.32 11.44 5.89
N ARG A 361 3.36 10.50 5.82
CA ARG A 361 3.40 9.39 4.87
C ARG A 361 3.28 9.87 3.42
N PHE A 362 2.58 10.96 3.18
CA PHE A 362 2.28 11.43 1.83
C PHE A 362 2.95 12.75 1.47
N CYS A 363 3.19 13.65 2.42
CA CYS A 363 3.78 14.97 2.20
C CYS A 363 5.22 15.06 2.75
N LYS A 364 6.16 15.50 1.91
CA LYS A 364 7.51 15.89 2.31
C LYS A 364 7.54 17.33 2.83
N ALA A 365 8.59 17.70 3.57
CA ALA A 365 8.77 19.04 4.13
C ALA A 365 8.76 20.18 3.08
N ASN A 366 9.16 19.91 1.83
CA ASN A 366 9.23 20.90 0.76
C ASN A 366 8.00 20.95 -0.15
N GLU A 367 7.00 20.09 0.08
CA GLU A 367 5.80 20.04 -0.76
C GLU A 367 4.67 20.88 -0.15
N GLU A 368 3.93 21.59 -0.99
CA GLU A 368 2.79 22.40 -0.54
C GLU A 368 1.56 21.50 -0.32
N LEU A 369 0.98 21.58 0.88
CA LEU A 369 -0.26 20.92 1.23
C LEU A 369 -1.43 21.91 1.20
N VAL A 370 -2.42 21.68 0.36
CA VAL A 370 -3.66 22.45 0.36
C VAL A 370 -4.52 22.03 1.54
N VAL A 371 -4.95 22.97 2.37
CA VAL A 371 -5.75 22.70 3.57
C VAL A 371 -7.01 23.54 3.60
N GLN A 372 -8.03 23.04 4.29
CA GLN A 372 -9.37 23.61 4.27
C GLN A 372 -9.48 25.00 4.92
N ASP A 373 -8.67 25.28 5.94
CA ASP A 373 -8.75 26.55 6.65
C ASP A 373 -7.42 26.99 7.28
N ALA A 374 -7.39 28.24 7.71
CA ALA A 374 -6.20 28.89 8.29
C ALA A 374 -5.78 28.28 9.64
N GLU A 375 -6.72 27.69 10.39
CA GLU A 375 -6.43 27.07 11.68
C GLU A 375 -5.63 25.78 11.49
N LEU A 376 -6.09 24.89 10.59
CA LEU A 376 -5.37 23.68 10.19
C LEU A 376 -4.02 24.01 9.58
N LYS A 377 -3.94 25.05 8.73
CA LYS A 377 -2.67 25.55 8.19
C LYS A 377 -1.69 25.87 9.31
N ALA A 378 -2.09 26.67 10.29
CA ALA A 378 -1.21 27.11 11.38
C ALA A 378 -0.72 25.93 12.23
N VAL A 379 -1.61 24.97 12.54
CA VAL A 379 -1.25 23.78 13.31
C VAL A 379 -0.27 22.88 12.55
N ILE A 380 -0.52 22.63 11.26
CA ILE A 380 0.35 21.76 10.44
C ILE A 380 1.71 22.41 10.20
N GLU A 381 1.76 23.68 9.81
CA GLU A 381 3.02 24.38 9.57
C GLU A 381 3.86 24.47 10.84
N SER A 382 3.26 24.79 11.98
CA SER A 382 3.99 24.93 13.25
C SER A 382 4.46 23.61 13.85
N LYS A 383 3.69 22.52 13.70
CA LYS A 383 3.98 21.23 14.36
C LYS A 383 4.68 20.22 13.46
N LEU A 384 4.45 20.28 12.15
CA LEU A 384 4.95 19.29 11.19
C LEU A 384 5.97 19.88 10.21
N GLY A 385 6.08 21.21 10.10
CA GLY A 385 7.02 21.85 9.17
C GLY A 385 6.68 21.64 7.69
N VAL A 386 5.43 21.26 7.38
CA VAL A 386 4.92 21.11 6.01
C VAL A 386 4.31 22.43 5.59
N LYS A 387 4.75 23.00 4.46
CA LYS A 387 4.21 24.25 3.92
C LYS A 387 2.77 24.06 3.47
N CYS A 388 1.86 24.95 3.87
CA CYS A 388 0.44 24.81 3.58
C CYS A 388 -0.14 26.00 2.79
N TRP A 389 -1.15 25.71 1.97
CA TRP A 389 -1.89 26.71 1.19
C TRP A 389 -3.39 26.63 1.46
N THR A 390 -4.04 27.78 1.62
CA THR A 390 -5.48 27.90 1.93
C THR A 390 -5.96 29.33 1.69
N GLY A 391 -7.28 29.52 1.59
CA GLY A 391 -7.91 30.84 1.53
C GLY A 391 -8.08 31.43 0.12
N ASP A 392 -7.77 30.67 -0.93
CA ASP A 392 -8.10 31.03 -2.32
C ASP A 392 -9.50 30.49 -2.68
N GLU A 393 -10.21 31.22 -3.54
CA GLU A 393 -11.49 30.78 -4.07
C GLU A 393 -11.40 29.43 -4.79
N ALA A 394 -10.31 29.16 -5.51
CA ALA A 394 -10.09 27.86 -6.13
C ALA A 394 -10.03 26.71 -5.10
N VAL A 395 -9.50 26.98 -3.91
CA VAL A 395 -9.42 26.01 -2.80
C VAL A 395 -10.81 25.75 -2.21
N ASP A 396 -11.59 26.80 -2.01
CA ASP A 396 -12.97 26.69 -1.52
C ASP A 396 -13.82 25.85 -2.48
N GLU A 397 -13.72 26.14 -3.78
CA GLU A 397 -14.44 25.42 -4.84
C GLU A 397 -14.01 23.95 -4.96
N LEU A 398 -12.70 23.69 -4.84
CA LEU A 398 -12.15 22.33 -4.81
C LEU A 398 -12.75 21.53 -3.64
N PHE A 399 -12.64 22.03 -2.40
CA PHE A 399 -13.14 21.30 -1.24
C PHE A 399 -14.66 21.14 -1.28
N TRP A 400 -15.39 22.14 -1.80
CA TRP A 400 -16.82 22.01 -2.03
C TRP A 400 -17.14 20.87 -3.01
N GLY A 401 -16.40 20.76 -4.12
CA GLY A 401 -16.50 19.66 -5.07
C GLY A 401 -16.22 18.31 -4.41
N ILE A 402 -15.08 18.17 -3.73
CA ILE A 402 -14.69 16.91 -3.06
C ILE A 402 -15.75 16.48 -2.05
N LYS A 403 -16.29 17.41 -1.24
CA LYS A 403 -17.37 17.11 -0.27
C LYS A 403 -18.57 16.44 -0.93
N HIS A 404 -19.01 16.93 -2.09
CA HIS A 404 -20.19 16.41 -2.79
C HIS A 404 -19.99 15.02 -3.39
N PHE A 405 -18.74 14.64 -3.67
CA PHE A 405 -18.37 13.32 -4.16
C PHE A 405 -17.70 12.46 -3.06
N LEU A 406 -17.71 12.89 -1.80
CA LEU A 406 -16.95 12.25 -0.72
C LEU A 406 -17.35 10.78 -0.55
N SER A 407 -18.64 10.45 -0.64
CA SER A 407 -19.12 9.07 -0.54
C SER A 407 -18.70 8.17 -1.70
N ASP A 408 -18.34 8.74 -2.86
CA ASP A 408 -17.80 7.96 -3.98
C ASP A 408 -16.32 7.63 -3.74
N PHE A 409 -15.57 8.52 -3.07
CA PHE A 409 -14.16 8.33 -2.70
C PHE A 409 -13.94 7.54 -1.41
N ILE A 410 -14.85 7.72 -0.43
CA ILE A 410 -14.78 7.16 0.92
C ILE A 410 -16.17 6.64 1.27
N PRO A 411 -16.51 5.41 0.85
CA PRO A 411 -17.83 4.82 1.08
C PRO A 411 -18.23 4.77 2.55
N GLU A 412 -17.26 4.72 3.48
CA GLU A 412 -17.48 4.69 4.92
C GLU A 412 -18.09 5.98 5.50
N GLU A 413 -18.06 7.08 4.75
CA GLU A 413 -18.69 8.36 5.14
C GLU A 413 -20.13 8.47 4.64
N LYS A 414 -20.59 7.59 3.74
CA LYS A 414 -21.89 7.71 3.05
C LYS A 414 -23.07 7.95 4.01
N ASP A 415 -23.13 7.20 5.10
CA ASP A 415 -24.24 7.27 6.07
C ASP A 415 -24.07 8.40 7.11
N LYS A 416 -22.98 9.17 7.04
CA LYS A 416 -22.64 10.25 7.98
C LYS A 416 -22.76 11.65 7.36
N LEU A 417 -23.05 11.73 6.06
CA LEU A 417 -23.19 13.01 5.35
C LEU A 417 -24.54 13.64 5.70
N THR A 418 -24.51 14.78 6.37
CA THR A 418 -25.68 15.62 6.66
C THR A 418 -25.73 16.82 5.72
N ASP A 419 -26.91 17.43 5.56
CA ASP A 419 -27.07 18.64 4.74
C ASP A 419 -26.16 19.79 5.19
N GLU A 420 -25.85 19.86 6.50
CA GLU A 420 -24.94 20.85 7.08
C GLU A 420 -23.49 20.68 6.58
N TYR A 421 -23.04 19.44 6.31
CA TYR A 421 -21.67 19.17 5.86
C TYR A 421 -21.36 19.81 4.50
N PHE A 422 -22.37 19.91 3.63
CA PHE A 422 -22.28 20.49 2.29
C PHE A 422 -22.40 22.02 2.28
N SER A 423 -22.64 22.63 3.44
CA SER A 423 -22.69 24.08 3.61
C SER A 423 -21.29 24.66 3.87
N PRO A 424 -20.98 25.88 3.40
CA PRO A 424 -21.77 26.72 2.49
C PRO A 424 -21.71 26.23 1.02
N LEU A 425 -22.61 26.73 0.17
CA LEU A 425 -22.55 26.49 -1.27
C LEU A 425 -21.30 27.10 -1.91
N SER A 426 -20.87 26.49 -3.02
CA SER A 426 -19.89 27.04 -3.96
C SER A 426 -20.24 28.49 -4.32
N LYS A 427 -19.23 29.37 -4.21
CA LYS A 427 -19.33 30.79 -4.59
C LYS A 427 -19.57 30.91 -6.09
N GLN A 428 -18.93 30.06 -6.89
CA GLN A 428 -19.15 30.01 -8.33
C GLN A 428 -20.59 29.57 -8.67
N LEU A 429 -21.11 28.55 -7.98
CA LEU A 429 -22.49 28.12 -8.15
C LEU A 429 -23.48 29.23 -7.78
N LEU A 430 -23.24 29.95 -6.68
CA LEU A 430 -24.05 31.10 -6.28
C LEU A 430 -24.06 32.19 -7.36
N ARG A 431 -22.88 32.58 -7.87
CA ARG A 431 -22.77 33.55 -8.98
C ARG A 431 -23.50 33.10 -10.23
N ASP A 432 -23.43 31.83 -10.57
CA ASP A 432 -24.13 31.30 -11.75
C ASP A 432 -25.65 31.32 -11.55
N LEU A 433 -26.15 30.93 -10.37
CA LEU A 433 -27.57 30.99 -10.06
C LEU A 433 -28.10 32.43 -10.12
N GLU A 434 -27.33 33.39 -9.61
CA GLU A 434 -27.63 34.82 -9.71
C GLU A 434 -27.65 35.27 -11.18
N THR A 435 -26.64 34.88 -11.96
CA THR A 435 -26.51 35.22 -13.39
C THR A 435 -27.69 34.69 -14.19
N TYR A 436 -28.11 33.46 -13.94
CA TYR A 436 -29.26 32.82 -14.60
C TYR A 436 -30.61 33.17 -13.94
N LYS A 437 -30.62 34.06 -12.93
CA LYS A 437 -31.82 34.47 -12.18
C LYS A 437 -32.62 33.30 -11.61
N ILE A 438 -31.94 32.22 -11.24
CA ILE A 438 -32.54 31.02 -10.67
C ILE A 438 -32.73 31.26 -9.16
N ASN A 439 -33.98 31.49 -8.75
CA ASN A 439 -34.31 31.76 -7.35
C ASN A 439 -34.62 30.44 -6.60
N ILE A 440 -33.56 29.69 -6.27
CA ILE A 440 -33.64 28.47 -5.46
C ILE A 440 -32.90 28.70 -4.15
N SER A 441 -33.52 28.34 -3.03
CA SER A 441 -32.86 28.37 -1.73
C SER A 441 -31.61 27.49 -1.79
N PRO A 442 -30.43 27.97 -1.38
CA PRO A 442 -29.19 27.19 -1.33
C PRO A 442 -29.34 25.80 -0.71
N SER A 443 -30.14 25.71 0.36
CA SER A 443 -30.49 24.48 1.08
C SER A 443 -31.40 23.50 0.34
N LYS A 444 -31.95 23.90 -0.82
CA LYS A 444 -32.88 23.10 -1.64
C LYS A 444 -32.27 22.68 -2.98
N ILE A 445 -31.00 23.01 -3.24
CA ILE A 445 -30.31 22.55 -4.44
C ILE A 445 -30.06 21.05 -4.29
N TRP A 446 -30.77 20.25 -5.07
CA TRP A 446 -30.70 18.79 -4.98
C TRP A 446 -29.35 18.27 -5.51
N ASN A 447 -28.78 17.27 -4.85
CA ASN A 447 -27.47 16.68 -5.17
C ASN A 447 -27.31 16.29 -6.65
N GLY A 448 -28.37 15.84 -7.33
CA GLY A 448 -28.27 15.52 -8.76
C GLY A 448 -28.16 16.73 -9.70
N PHE A 449 -28.61 17.92 -9.29
CA PHE A 449 -28.36 19.17 -10.05
C PHE A 449 -26.87 19.55 -9.97
N ILE A 450 -26.29 19.42 -8.77
CA ILE A 450 -24.85 19.65 -8.54
C ILE A 450 -24.02 18.62 -9.32
N ARG A 451 -24.38 17.33 -9.24
CA ARG A 451 -23.72 16.26 -10.00
C ARG A 451 -23.79 16.50 -11.50
N TRP A 452 -24.93 16.96 -12.01
CA TRP A 452 -25.11 17.29 -13.44
C TRP A 452 -24.23 18.47 -13.87
N LYS A 453 -24.17 19.55 -13.09
CA LYS A 453 -23.33 20.72 -13.40
C LYS A 453 -21.83 20.39 -13.33
N TRP A 454 -21.41 19.64 -12.32
CA TRP A 454 -20.00 19.23 -12.20
C TRP A 454 -19.60 18.30 -13.35
N LEU A 455 -20.48 17.39 -13.77
CA LEU A 455 -20.30 16.58 -14.98
C LEU A 455 -20.32 17.39 -16.29
N ALA A 456 -20.98 18.55 -16.32
CA ALA A 456 -20.99 19.46 -17.46
C ALA A 456 -19.73 20.33 -17.55
N LEU A 457 -19.09 20.63 -16.42
CA LEU A 457 -17.76 21.28 -16.35
C LEU A 457 -16.63 20.30 -16.73
N LEU A 458 -16.86 18.99 -16.57
CA LEU A 458 -15.96 17.92 -17.03
C LEU A 458 -16.07 17.61 -18.54
N LYS A 459 -16.86 18.37 -19.32
CA LYS A 459 -16.90 18.32 -20.79
C LYS A 459 -16.06 19.45 -21.39
#